data_AF-A0A9W4KE46-F1
#
_entry.id   AF-A0A9W4KE46-F1
#
_cell.length_a   1.000
_cell.length_b   1.000
_cell.length_c   1.000
_cell.angle_alpha   90.00
_cell.angle_beta   90.00
_cell.angle_gamma   90.00
#
_symmetry.space_group_name_H-M   'P 1'
#
loop_
_entity.id
_entity.type
_entity.pdbx_description
1 polymer ?
#
loop_
_entity_poly.entity_id
_entity_poly.type
_entity_poly.pdbx_seq_one_letter_code
_entity_poly.pdbx_strand_id
1 'polypeptide(L)'
;MQTIWLRTCYDEDLSEKYEDMKAEGEIEAEIGSNRYLDDSNRYAFDDGTPDHWRQVLVRVPGITDLMGIDDERGVLKYRSCQNDDEIRAECEELEDEEDRALALKELEFQVVVYLLDREAIETGLIEMLWLDEHGSSAWEIRVHPYTVEWLAAAFLGATRLSEMSGGSSGRGSFIRQ
;
A
#
# COMPACT_ATOMS: atom_id res chain seq x y z
N MET A 1 -7.32 1.76 -5.08
CA MET A 1 -6.87 1.50 -3.69
C MET A 1 -6.14 2.73 -3.19
N GLN A 2 -6.24 3.07 -1.89
CA GLN A 2 -5.53 4.22 -1.34
C GLN A 2 -4.06 3.88 -1.10
N THR A 3 -3.17 4.82 -1.38
CA THR A 3 -1.73 4.71 -1.10
C THR A 3 -1.29 5.84 -0.17
N ILE A 4 -0.39 5.53 0.75
CA ILE A 4 0.15 6.48 1.74
C ILE A 4 1.66 6.36 1.77
N TRP A 5 2.35 7.49 1.76
CA TRP A 5 3.77 7.55 2.10
C TRP A 5 3.92 7.89 3.58
N LEU A 6 4.59 7.05 4.37
CA LEU A 6 4.77 7.25 5.80
C LEU A 6 6.25 7.17 6.17
N ARG A 7 6.80 8.28 6.63
CA ARG A 7 8.14 8.32 7.21
C ARG A 7 8.07 8.33 8.73
N THR A 8 8.71 7.36 9.38
CA THR A 8 8.79 7.30 10.85
C THR A 8 10.18 7.56 11.41
N CYS A 9 11.22 7.39 10.60
CA CYS A 9 12.60 7.65 10.99
C CYS A 9 13.10 9.01 10.47
N TYR A 10 13.62 9.83 11.38
CA TYR A 10 14.14 11.18 11.12
C TYR A 10 15.58 11.36 11.62
N ASP A 11 16.33 10.26 11.66
CA ASP A 11 17.76 10.30 11.99
C ASP A 11 18.52 11.16 10.96
N GLU A 12 19.33 12.09 11.45
CA GLU A 12 20.08 13.03 10.59
C GLU A 12 21.12 12.28 9.75
N ASP A 13 21.70 11.19 10.27
CA ASP A 13 22.69 10.39 9.53
C ASP A 13 22.07 9.64 8.34
N LEU A 14 20.76 9.46 8.34
CA LEU A 14 20.00 8.78 7.29
C LEU A 14 19.27 9.75 6.36
N SER A 15 19.39 11.07 6.58
CA SER A 15 18.59 12.07 5.86
C SER A 15 18.88 12.09 4.36
N GLU A 16 20.16 12.04 3.97
CA GLU A 16 20.55 12.05 2.55
C GLU A 16 20.00 10.83 1.82
N LYS A 17 20.13 9.65 2.43
CA LYS A 17 19.61 8.41 1.86
C LYS A 17 18.09 8.42 1.76
N TYR A 18 17.39 8.98 2.73
CA TYR A 18 15.95 9.18 2.65
C TYR A 18 15.56 10.08 1.46
N GLU A 19 16.24 11.21 1.27
CA GLU A 19 15.95 12.12 0.15
C GLU A 19 16.23 11.45 -1.20
N ASP A 20 17.27 10.62 -1.33
CA ASP A 20 17.52 9.82 -2.52
C ASP A 20 16.38 8.82 -2.79
N MET A 21 15.99 8.04 -1.77
CA MET A 21 14.88 7.09 -1.88
C MET A 21 13.56 7.80 -2.20
N LYS A 22 13.33 8.97 -1.61
CA LYS A 22 12.16 9.81 -1.87
C LYS A 22 12.16 10.26 -3.32
N ALA A 23 13.26 10.81 -3.83
CA ALA A 23 13.35 11.26 -5.22
C ALA A 23 13.16 10.11 -6.23
N GLU A 24 13.64 8.91 -5.92
CA GLU A 24 13.43 7.72 -6.77
C GLU A 24 12.00 7.16 -6.71
N GLY A 25 11.33 7.31 -5.57
CA GLY A 25 9.98 6.78 -5.32
C GLY A 25 8.85 7.82 -5.43
N GLU A 26 9.16 9.08 -5.72
CA GLU A 26 8.21 10.19 -5.68
C GLU A 26 7.16 10.06 -6.79
N ILE A 27 5.89 10.01 -6.37
CA ILE A 27 4.74 10.12 -7.26
C ILE A 27 3.92 11.33 -6.86
N GLU A 28 4.44 12.53 -7.15
CA GLU A 28 3.82 13.82 -6.84
C GLU A 28 2.36 13.90 -7.35
N ALA A 29 2.05 13.22 -8.46
CA ALA A 29 0.73 13.25 -9.09
C ALA A 29 -0.31 12.28 -8.48
N GLU A 30 0.10 11.21 -7.80
CA GLU A 30 -0.82 10.09 -7.48
C GLU A 30 -1.12 9.93 -5.99
N ILE A 31 -0.16 10.23 -5.12
CA ILE A 31 -0.37 10.15 -3.67
C ILE A 31 -1.20 11.35 -3.20
N GLY A 32 -1.08 12.50 -3.86
CA GLY A 32 -1.73 13.75 -3.44
C GLY A 32 -1.12 14.26 -2.13
N SER A 33 -1.03 15.58 -1.99
CA SER A 33 -0.31 16.22 -0.86
C SER A 33 -0.77 15.75 0.54
N ASN A 34 -2.02 15.31 0.66
CA ASN A 34 -2.61 14.91 1.94
C ASN A 34 -2.33 13.44 2.34
N ARG A 35 -1.67 12.65 1.49
CA ARG A 35 -1.30 11.25 1.78
C ARG A 35 0.22 11.06 1.93
N TYR A 36 0.95 12.17 2.00
CA TYR A 36 2.37 12.21 2.28
C TYR A 36 2.58 12.58 3.76
N LEU A 37 2.87 11.58 4.59
CA LEU A 37 3.00 11.70 6.04
C LEU A 37 4.49 11.76 6.43
N ASP A 38 5.10 12.91 6.17
CA ASP A 38 6.51 13.24 6.40
C ASP A 38 6.61 14.54 7.21
N ASP A 39 6.45 14.44 8.53
CA ASP A 39 6.55 15.53 9.51
C ASP A 39 7.08 14.95 10.82
N SER A 40 8.32 15.29 11.15
CA SER A 40 9.02 14.78 12.35
C SER A 40 8.29 15.11 13.64
N ASN A 41 7.53 16.21 13.71
CA ASN A 41 6.78 16.57 14.91
C ASN A 41 5.54 15.69 15.13
N ARG A 42 5.11 14.96 14.09
CA ARG A 42 3.86 14.19 14.10
C ARG A 42 4.09 12.69 14.02
N TYR A 43 5.06 12.26 13.21
CA TYR A 43 5.23 10.87 12.79
C TYR A 43 6.57 10.25 13.21
N ALA A 44 7.39 10.94 14.00
CA ALA A 44 8.59 10.35 14.60
C ALA A 44 8.22 9.32 15.68
N PHE A 45 7.84 8.12 15.22
CA PHE A 45 7.34 7.03 16.05
C PHE A 45 8.41 6.02 16.45
N ASP A 46 9.66 6.17 16.00
CA ASP A 46 10.76 5.25 16.32
C ASP A 46 11.06 5.26 17.83
N ASP A 47 10.33 4.43 18.57
CA ASP A 47 10.43 4.23 20.01
C ASP A 47 11.10 2.88 20.36
N GLY A 48 11.65 2.19 19.35
CA GLY A 48 12.28 0.88 19.47
C GLY A 48 11.32 -0.29 19.65
N THR A 49 10.00 -0.07 19.56
CA THR A 49 9.02 -1.17 19.58
C THR A 49 8.70 -1.68 18.17
N PRO A 50 8.42 -2.99 18.02
CA PRO A 50 7.83 -3.51 16.78
C PRO A 50 6.51 -2.80 16.48
N ASP A 51 6.22 -2.60 15.20
CA ASP A 51 4.96 -1.98 14.74
C ASP A 51 4.70 -0.56 15.28
N HIS A 52 5.73 0.16 15.70
CA HIS A 52 5.59 1.54 16.20
C HIS A 52 4.91 2.47 15.17
N TRP A 53 5.03 2.16 13.88
CA TRP A 53 4.32 2.85 12.80
C TRP A 53 2.80 2.86 12.97
N ARG A 54 2.20 1.87 13.66
CA ARG A 54 0.75 1.77 13.88
C ARG A 54 0.18 2.94 14.68
N GLN A 55 1.04 3.69 15.38
CA GLN A 55 0.64 4.96 16.02
C GLN A 55 0.05 5.96 15.02
N VAL A 56 0.40 5.85 13.73
CA VAL A 56 -0.21 6.65 12.65
C VAL A 56 -1.72 6.47 12.58
N LEU A 57 -2.24 5.27 12.85
CA LEU A 57 -3.66 4.94 12.77
C LEU A 57 -4.47 5.66 13.86
N VAL A 58 -3.85 5.95 15.00
CA VAL A 58 -4.47 6.76 16.06
C VAL A 58 -4.47 8.25 15.69
N ARG A 59 -3.44 8.71 14.98
CA ARG A 59 -3.29 10.12 14.56
C ARG A 59 -4.15 10.46 13.34
N VAL A 60 -4.33 9.49 12.46
CA VAL A 60 -5.07 9.61 11.21
C VAL A 60 -5.98 8.37 11.08
N PRO A 61 -7.08 8.31 11.86
CA PRO A 61 -7.99 7.17 11.82
C PRO A 61 -8.60 6.95 10.43
N GLY A 62 -8.69 8.02 9.63
CA GLY A 62 -9.15 7.98 8.24
C GLY A 62 -8.27 7.22 7.26
N ILE A 63 -7.12 6.68 7.67
CA ILE A 63 -6.22 5.90 6.81
C ILE A 63 -6.89 4.61 6.32
N THR A 64 -7.61 3.93 7.21
CA THR A 64 -8.31 2.68 6.93
C THR A 64 -9.81 2.89 6.74
N ASP A 65 -10.28 4.13 6.87
CA ASP A 65 -11.69 4.45 6.65
C ASP A 65 -12.03 4.30 5.16
N LEU A 66 -13.22 3.77 4.92
CA LEU A 66 -13.66 3.32 3.61
C LEU A 66 -13.84 4.48 2.63
N MET A 67 -12.98 4.56 1.63
CA MET A 67 -13.22 5.37 0.44
C MET A 67 -14.02 4.52 -0.55
N GLY A 68 -15.33 4.75 -0.61
CA GLY A 68 -16.19 4.11 -1.60
C GLY A 68 -15.70 4.41 -3.03
N ILE A 69 -15.70 3.40 -3.88
CA ILE A 69 -15.48 3.54 -5.32
C ILE A 69 -16.75 4.16 -5.89
N ASP A 70 -16.61 5.30 -6.57
CA ASP A 70 -17.72 5.92 -7.30
C ASP A 70 -17.99 5.06 -8.56
N ASP A 71 -19.08 4.29 -8.52
CA ASP A 71 -19.66 3.67 -9.72
C ASP A 71 -20.10 4.79 -10.69
N GLU A 72 -20.00 4.57 -12.00
CA GLU A 72 -20.57 5.45 -13.04
C GLU A 72 -22.08 5.77 -12.82
N ARG A 73 -22.76 5.00 -11.95
CA ARG A 73 -24.14 5.18 -11.49
C ARG A 73 -24.29 6.01 -10.21
N GLY A 74 -23.20 6.53 -9.65
CA GLY A 74 -23.18 7.34 -8.42
C GLY A 74 -23.48 6.54 -7.14
N VAL A 75 -23.22 5.23 -7.16
CA VAL A 75 -23.35 4.36 -5.98
C VAL A 75 -21.95 4.15 -5.42
N LEU A 76 -21.68 4.70 -4.23
CA LEU A 76 -20.45 4.42 -3.48
C LEU A 76 -20.38 2.91 -3.18
N LYS A 77 -19.53 2.18 -3.89
CA LYS A 77 -19.23 0.78 -3.60
C LYS A 77 -18.08 0.69 -2.61
N TYR A 78 -18.34 0.14 -1.43
CA TYR A 78 -17.31 -0.05 -0.40
C TYR A 78 -16.45 -1.27 -0.75
N ARG A 79 -15.12 -1.15 -0.68
CA ARG A 79 -14.18 -2.29 -0.79
C ARG A 79 -14.07 -3.09 0.51
N SER A 80 -14.87 -2.78 1.54
CA SER A 80 -14.76 -3.44 2.83
C SER A 80 -15.05 -4.93 2.73
N CYS A 81 -14.49 -5.71 3.65
CA CYS A 81 -14.86 -7.09 3.93
C CYS A 81 -16.35 -7.29 4.29
N GLN A 82 -17.16 -6.22 4.30
CA GLN A 82 -18.62 -6.30 4.17
C GLN A 82 -18.97 -6.60 2.70
N ASN A 83 -18.81 -7.87 2.34
CA ASN A 83 -19.16 -8.50 1.07
C ASN A 83 -20.20 -7.73 0.25
N ASP A 84 -19.79 -7.26 -0.93
CA ASP A 84 -20.64 -7.48 -2.10
C ASP A 84 -20.54 -8.99 -2.37
N ASP A 85 -21.47 -9.79 -1.85
CA ASP A 85 -21.46 -11.26 -2.00
C ASP A 85 -21.31 -11.66 -3.49
N GLU A 86 -21.73 -10.76 -4.40
CA GLU A 86 -21.53 -10.85 -5.84
C GLU A 86 -20.04 -10.84 -6.24
N ILE A 87 -19.24 -9.86 -5.76
CA ILE A 87 -17.80 -9.77 -6.07
C ILE A 87 -17.06 -10.99 -5.53
N ARG A 88 -17.41 -11.43 -4.32
CA ARG A 88 -16.79 -12.62 -3.73
C ARG A 88 -17.11 -13.87 -4.56
N ALA A 89 -18.37 -14.05 -4.94
CA ALA A 89 -18.78 -15.17 -5.79
C ALA A 89 -18.04 -15.15 -7.14
N GLU A 90 -17.90 -13.98 -7.78
CA GLU A 90 -17.11 -13.84 -9.01
C GLU A 90 -15.65 -14.27 -8.83
N CYS A 91 -15.01 -13.92 -7.71
CA CYS A 91 -13.65 -14.37 -7.41
C CYS A 91 -13.59 -15.89 -7.17
N GLU A 92 -14.57 -16.46 -6.48
CA GLU A 92 -14.64 -17.92 -6.20
C GLU A 92 -14.83 -18.76 -7.48
N GLU A 93 -15.43 -18.20 -8.53
CA GLU A 93 -15.62 -18.84 -9.84
C GLU A 93 -14.35 -18.89 -10.70
N LEU A 94 -13.24 -18.24 -10.30
CA LEU A 94 -11.98 -18.29 -11.05
C LEU A 94 -11.43 -19.73 -11.12
N GLU A 95 -11.05 -20.15 -12.33
CA GLU A 95 -10.56 -21.50 -12.63
C GLU A 95 -9.13 -21.74 -12.14
N ASP A 96 -8.27 -20.72 -12.24
CA ASP A 96 -6.89 -20.80 -11.78
C ASP A 96 -6.81 -20.57 -10.25
N GLU A 97 -6.16 -21.50 -9.55
CA GLU A 97 -6.10 -21.50 -8.09
C GLU A 97 -5.28 -20.33 -7.54
N GLU A 98 -4.18 -19.97 -8.20
CA GLU A 98 -3.30 -18.87 -7.77
C GLU A 98 -3.99 -17.53 -7.98
N ASP A 99 -4.60 -17.34 -9.15
CA ASP A 99 -5.40 -16.15 -9.46
C ASP A 99 -6.60 -16.03 -8.52
N ARG A 100 -7.28 -17.14 -8.21
CA ARG A 100 -8.40 -17.17 -7.26
C ARG A 100 -7.95 -16.78 -5.85
N ALA A 101 -6.90 -17.41 -5.34
CA ALA A 101 -6.39 -17.14 -4.01
C ALA A 101 -6.00 -15.67 -3.85
N LEU A 102 -5.36 -15.11 -4.89
CA LEU A 102 -4.90 -13.74 -4.87
C LEU A 102 -6.03 -12.73 -5.06
N ALA A 103 -7.03 -13.02 -5.91
CA ALA A 103 -8.22 -12.21 -6.06
C ALA A 103 -9.03 -12.15 -4.76
N LEU A 104 -9.18 -13.28 -4.06
CA LEU A 104 -9.83 -13.33 -2.75
C LEU A 104 -9.04 -12.56 -1.69
N LYS A 105 -7.70 -12.63 -1.73
CA LYS A 105 -6.82 -11.90 -0.81
C LYS A 105 -6.88 -10.39 -1.05
N GLU A 106 -7.01 -9.94 -2.30
CA GLU A 106 -7.15 -8.52 -2.65
C GLU A 106 -8.38 -7.88 -1.99
N LEU A 107 -9.46 -8.65 -1.77
CA LEU A 107 -10.68 -8.16 -1.10
C LEU A 107 -10.45 -7.76 0.36
N GLU A 108 -9.37 -8.22 1.00
CA GLU A 108 -9.03 -7.83 2.38
C GLU A 108 -8.43 -6.42 2.44
N PHE A 109 -7.89 -5.89 1.34
CA PHE A 109 -7.02 -4.71 1.36
C PHE A 109 -7.79 -3.39 1.19
N GLN A 110 -7.54 -2.47 2.11
CA GLN A 110 -8.09 -1.10 2.06
C GLN A 110 -7.05 -0.09 1.58
N VAL A 111 -5.83 -0.19 2.13
CA VAL A 111 -4.78 0.82 1.94
C VAL A 111 -3.43 0.16 1.84
N VAL A 112 -2.57 0.72 1.00
CA VAL A 112 -1.14 0.40 0.95
C VAL A 112 -0.36 1.52 1.58
N VAL A 113 0.45 1.19 2.59
CA VAL A 113 1.38 2.11 3.24
C VAL A 113 2.80 1.80 2.75
N TYR A 114 3.43 2.78 2.12
CA TYR A 114 4.87 2.82 1.87
C TYR A 114 5.54 3.33 3.14
N LEU A 115 6.06 2.41 3.96
CA LEU A 115 6.72 2.71 5.22
C LEU A 115 8.23 2.91 4.99
N LEU A 116 8.71 4.07 5.44
CA LEU A 116 10.11 4.44 5.51
C LEU A 116 10.50 4.64 6.98
N ASP A 117 10.67 3.51 7.65
CA ASP A 117 11.24 3.44 8.99
C ASP A 117 12.78 3.36 8.93
N ARG A 118 13.42 3.16 10.08
CA ARG A 118 14.88 3.09 10.16
C ARG A 118 15.43 1.96 9.29
N GLU A 119 14.87 0.76 9.39
CA GLU A 119 15.37 -0.40 8.65
C GLU A 119 15.18 -0.21 7.13
N ALA A 120 14.05 0.32 6.71
CA ALA A 120 13.76 0.62 5.31
C ALA A 120 14.80 1.59 4.73
N ILE A 121 15.10 2.68 5.44
CA ILE A 121 16.09 3.66 4.98
C ILE A 121 17.50 3.06 5.03
N GLU A 122 17.87 2.34 6.09
CA GLU A 122 19.18 1.69 6.19
C GLU A 122 19.43 0.66 5.08
N THR A 123 18.40 -0.09 4.68
CA THR A 123 18.50 -1.10 3.62
C THR A 123 18.32 -0.52 2.21
N GLY A 124 17.68 0.66 2.07
CA GLY A 124 17.35 1.22 0.76
C GLY A 124 16.14 0.54 0.11
N LEU A 125 15.30 -0.12 0.91
CA LEU A 125 14.09 -0.81 0.47
C LEU A 125 12.90 -0.23 1.22
N ILE A 126 11.85 0.12 0.48
CA ILE A 126 10.59 0.59 1.07
C ILE A 126 9.80 -0.63 1.50
N GLU A 127 9.31 -0.61 2.74
CA GLU A 127 8.37 -1.62 3.21
C GLU A 127 6.95 -1.25 2.78
N MET A 128 6.30 -2.13 2.03
CA MET A 128 4.93 -1.97 1.60
C MET A 128 4.02 -2.81 2.48
N LEU A 129 3.16 -2.15 3.23
CA LEU A 129 2.19 -2.76 4.12
C LEU A 129 0.79 -2.65 3.50
N TRP A 130 0.15 -3.79 3.28
CA TRP A 130 -1.22 -3.88 2.80
C TRP A 130 -2.13 -4.05 4.00
N LEU A 131 -2.86 -2.99 4.34
CA LEU A 131 -3.68 -2.98 5.54
C LEU A 131 -5.13 -3.35 5.23
N ASP A 132 -5.72 -4.12 6.14
CA ASP A 132 -7.15 -4.40 6.16
C ASP A 132 -7.96 -3.26 6.78
N GLU A 133 -9.28 -3.43 6.87
CA GLU A 133 -10.22 -2.47 7.47
C GLU A 133 -9.98 -2.23 8.97
N HIS A 134 -9.21 -3.10 9.63
CA HIS A 134 -8.83 -2.96 11.03
C HIS A 134 -7.42 -2.34 11.20
N GLY A 135 -6.76 -1.98 10.09
CA GLY A 135 -5.38 -1.49 10.10
C GLY A 135 -4.37 -2.54 10.49
N SER A 136 -4.69 -3.83 10.29
CA SER A 136 -3.74 -4.92 10.42
C SER A 136 -3.09 -5.19 9.08
N SER A 137 -1.79 -5.47 9.12
CA SER A 137 -1.03 -5.83 7.93
C SER A 137 -1.43 -7.23 7.48
N ALA A 138 -2.14 -7.30 6.36
CA ALA A 138 -2.60 -8.55 5.76
C ALA A 138 -1.60 -9.08 4.72
N TRP A 139 -0.69 -8.22 4.24
CA TRP A 139 0.46 -8.59 3.40
C TRP A 139 1.59 -7.55 3.49
N GLU A 140 2.84 -8.04 3.48
CA GLU A 140 4.06 -7.23 3.58
C GLU A 140 5.04 -7.66 2.49
N ILE A 141 5.58 -6.68 1.77
CA ILE A 141 6.66 -6.88 0.80
C ILE A 141 7.66 -5.72 0.91
N ARG A 142 8.92 -5.98 0.57
CA ARG A 142 9.95 -4.94 0.47
C ARG A 142 10.30 -4.71 -0.99
N VAL A 143 10.34 -3.45 -1.39
CA VAL A 143 10.56 -3.07 -2.79
C VAL A 143 11.58 -1.96 -2.92
N HIS A 144 12.23 -1.86 -4.07
CA HIS A 144 13.10 -0.72 -4.35
C HIS A 144 12.26 0.54 -4.64
N PRO A 145 12.75 1.74 -4.28
CA PRO A 145 12.05 3.00 -4.54
C PRO A 145 11.57 3.17 -5.98
N TYR A 146 12.41 2.86 -6.97
CA TYR A 146 12.06 2.97 -8.40
C TYR A 146 10.87 2.11 -8.84
N THR A 147 10.45 1.12 -8.05
CA THR A 147 9.29 0.26 -8.37
C THR A 147 7.95 0.91 -8.00
N VAL A 148 7.97 1.93 -7.13
CA VAL A 148 6.77 2.55 -6.57
C VAL A 148 5.90 3.18 -7.67
N GLU A 149 6.49 3.90 -8.62
CA GLU A 149 5.79 4.48 -9.78
C GLU A 149 5.02 3.42 -10.59
N TRP A 150 5.66 2.28 -10.86
CA TRP A 150 5.05 1.19 -11.64
C TRP A 150 3.90 0.51 -10.90
N LEU A 151 4.04 0.33 -9.58
CA LEU A 151 3.01 -0.25 -8.74
C LEU A 151 1.79 0.68 -8.63
N ALA A 152 2.03 1.98 -8.50
CA ALA A 152 0.95 2.95 -8.40
C ALA A 152 0.20 3.14 -9.74
N ALA A 153 0.92 3.11 -10.87
CA ALA A 153 0.32 3.04 -12.20
C ALA A 153 -0.55 1.77 -12.39
N ALA A 154 -0.12 0.63 -11.84
CA ALA A 154 -0.93 -0.59 -11.84
C ALA A 154 -2.21 -0.44 -10.99
N PHE A 155 -2.11 0.19 -9.80
CA PHE A 155 -3.28 0.46 -8.97
C PHE A 155 -4.31 1.41 -9.60
N LEU A 156 -3.86 2.37 -10.41
CA LEU A 156 -4.74 3.27 -11.17
C LEU A 156 -5.42 2.60 -12.36
N GLY A 157 -4.75 1.63 -12.99
CA GLY A 157 -5.28 0.88 -14.13
C GLY A 157 -6.39 -0.12 -13.78
N ALA A 158 -6.83 -0.16 -12.51
CA ALA A 158 -7.69 -1.22 -11.97
C ALA A 158 -7.14 -2.64 -12.24
N THR A 159 -5.81 -2.74 -12.38
CA THR A 159 -5.10 -4.01 -12.60
C THR A 159 -5.24 -4.87 -11.36
N ARG A 160 -5.71 -6.11 -11.53
CA ARG A 160 -5.90 -7.04 -10.42
C ARG A 160 -4.55 -7.42 -9.83
N LEU A 161 -4.54 -7.75 -8.55
CA LEU A 161 -3.33 -8.17 -7.86
C LEU A 161 -2.64 -9.38 -8.53
N SER A 162 -3.43 -10.29 -9.12
CA SER A 162 -2.94 -11.42 -9.93
C SER A 162 -2.18 -11.01 -11.19
N GLU A 163 -2.58 -9.92 -11.81
CA GLU A 163 -1.89 -9.36 -12.97
C GLU A 163 -0.54 -8.72 -12.57
N MET A 164 -0.40 -8.29 -11.31
CA MET A 164 0.83 -7.72 -10.75
C MET A 164 1.84 -8.76 -10.24
N SER A 165 1.37 -9.96 -9.87
CA SER A 165 2.19 -11.03 -9.29
C SER A 165 2.51 -12.20 -10.25
N GLY A 166 1.69 -12.41 -11.29
CA GLY A 166 1.69 -13.66 -12.09
C GLY A 166 2.06 -13.54 -13.58
N GLY A 167 1.99 -12.36 -14.20
CA GLY A 167 2.17 -12.21 -15.65
C GLY A 167 3.60 -12.36 -16.16
N SER A 168 3.83 -13.20 -17.17
CA SER A 168 5.05 -13.21 -18.01
C SER A 168 5.16 -11.99 -18.95
N SER A 169 4.13 -11.15 -18.98
CA SER A 169 4.17 -9.82 -19.57
C SER A 169 4.73 -8.85 -18.53
N GLY A 170 5.61 -7.92 -18.94
CA GLY A 170 6.56 -7.20 -18.09
C GLY A 170 6.02 -6.37 -16.91
N ARG A 171 4.71 -6.46 -16.58
CA ARG A 171 4.08 -5.89 -15.38
C ARG A 171 3.84 -6.89 -14.25
N GLY A 172 3.87 -8.19 -14.51
CA GLY A 172 3.61 -9.24 -13.50
C GLY A 172 4.85 -9.72 -12.74
N SER A 173 6.03 -9.15 -13.03
CA SER A 173 7.29 -9.52 -12.39
C SER A 173 7.65 -8.65 -11.19
N PHE A 174 6.80 -7.68 -10.80
CA PHE A 174 7.18 -6.66 -9.82
C PHE A 174 7.08 -7.14 -8.36
N ILE A 175 6.37 -8.23 -8.09
CA ILE A 175 6.12 -8.75 -6.73
C ILE A 175 6.64 -10.18 -6.54
N ARG A 176 7.45 -10.72 -7.47
CA ARG A 176 8.05 -12.04 -7.27
C ARG A 176 9.15 -11.99 -6.20
N GLN A 177 8.93 -12.76 -5.13
CA GLN A 177 9.89 -13.08 -4.05
C GLN A 177 11.20 -13.68 -4.58
#